data_AF-A0A2A2A8U3-F1
#
_entry.id   AF-A0A2A2A8U3-F1
#
_cell.length_a   1.000
_cell.length_b   1.000
_cell.length_c   1.000
_cell.angle_alpha   90.00
_cell.angle_beta   90.00
_cell.angle_gamma   90.00
#
_symmetry.space_group_name_H-M   'P 1'
#
loop_
_entity.id
_entity.type
_entity.pdbx_description
1 polymer ?
#
loop_
_entity_poly.entity_id
_entity_poly.type
_entity_poly.pdbx_seq_one_letter_code
_entity_poly.pdbx_strand_id
1 'polypeptide(L)'
;MANTSKSTTPLGLKLGAATAAAVLAILVGTGGSGLIPTEEGRRNRAYLDPVGIPTICEGWTRGVRLGDWASDAQCDELTLRGIHEAADVLVRHVPAPVVARMPPATIAALLSFIYNVGPGAVGQKDGFVWLKSGRHSTMLRLLQAGDVRAACQQMPRWATAQGKPLRGLKLRRQREMALCLQDLPGSGQTATVQGAP
;
A
#
# COMPACT_ATOMS: atom_id res chain seq x y z
N MET A 1 -19.65 -1.41 58.89
CA MET A 1 -20.43 -2.15 57.87
C MET A 1 -20.35 -1.41 56.56
N ALA A 2 -20.05 -2.15 55.47
CA ALA A 2 -20.05 -1.78 54.05
C ALA A 2 -19.13 -0.64 53.56
N ASN A 3 -17.98 -1.07 53.03
CA ASN A 3 -17.03 -0.32 52.19
C ASN A 3 -17.60 -0.20 50.76
N THR A 4 -17.83 1.02 50.27
CA THR A 4 -18.29 1.29 48.90
C THR A 4 -17.14 1.17 47.90
N SER A 5 -17.00 -0.02 47.28
CA SER A 5 -16.20 -0.20 46.07
C SER A 5 -16.98 0.32 44.85
N LYS A 6 -16.54 1.46 44.29
CA LYS A 6 -16.95 1.87 42.95
C LYS A 6 -16.20 1.01 41.94
N SER A 7 -16.91 0.09 41.30
CA SER A 7 -16.41 -0.69 40.18
C SER A 7 -16.12 0.25 39.00
N THR A 8 -14.84 0.47 38.71
CA THR A 8 -14.37 1.12 37.49
C THR A 8 -14.43 0.10 36.36
N THR A 9 -15.50 0.15 35.57
CA THR A 9 -15.56 -0.54 34.28
C THR A 9 -14.46 0.01 33.38
N PRO A 10 -13.54 -0.82 32.82
CA PRO A 10 -12.56 -0.31 31.88
C PRO A 10 -13.30 0.11 30.61
N LEU A 11 -13.06 1.34 30.18
CA LEU A 11 -13.51 1.90 28.92
C LEU A 11 -12.85 1.07 27.80
N GLY A 12 -13.52 0.00 27.36
CA GLY A 12 -13.13 -0.75 26.19
C GLY A 12 -13.18 0.16 24.98
N LEU A 13 -12.03 0.67 24.55
CA LEU A 13 -11.87 1.38 23.29
C LEU A 13 -12.30 0.42 22.19
N LYS A 14 -13.54 0.57 21.69
CA LYS A 14 -13.99 -0.16 20.51
C LYS A 14 -13.03 0.25 19.39
N LEU A 15 -12.18 -0.67 18.95
CA LEU A 15 -11.36 -0.49 17.75
C LEU A 15 -12.32 -0.13 16.62
N GLY A 16 -12.39 1.17 16.29
CA GLY A 16 -13.19 1.65 15.16
C GLY A 16 -12.70 0.95 13.90
N ALA A 17 -13.62 0.60 13.00
CA ALA A 17 -13.28 0.01 11.72
C ALA A 17 -12.17 0.84 11.04
N ALA A 18 -11.13 0.18 10.51
CA ALA A 18 -10.12 0.85 9.71
C ALA A 18 -10.78 1.47 8.47
N THR A 19 -10.93 2.79 8.45
CA THR A 19 -11.43 3.53 7.29
C THR A 19 -10.28 3.98 6.41
N ALA A 20 -10.53 4.25 5.12
CA ALA A 20 -9.51 4.79 4.23
C ALA A 20 -8.91 6.10 4.78
N ALA A 21 -9.74 6.97 5.36
CA ALA A 21 -9.29 8.19 6.02
C ALA A 21 -8.33 7.94 7.19
N ALA A 22 -8.58 6.92 8.02
CA ALA A 22 -7.67 6.54 9.11
C ALA A 22 -6.34 5.96 8.58
N VAL A 23 -6.41 5.14 7.53
CA VAL A 23 -5.23 4.59 6.85
C VAL A 23 -4.37 5.69 6.23
N LEU A 24 -4.99 6.72 5.65
CA LEU A 24 -4.30 7.89 5.08
C LEU A 24 -3.71 8.80 6.15
N ALA A 25 -4.40 8.98 7.28
CA ALA A 25 -3.90 9.77 8.41
C ALA A 25 -2.60 9.20 9.01
N ILE A 26 -2.41 7.87 8.94
CA ILE A 26 -1.16 7.20 9.36
C ILE A 26 0.04 7.62 8.49
N LEU A 27 -0.19 8.18 7.31
CA LEU A 27 0.84 8.51 6.31
C LEU A 27 1.17 10.01 6.23
N VAL A 28 0.71 10.84 7.18
CA VAL A 28 0.80 12.30 7.06
C VAL A 28 2.21 12.83 7.41
N GLY A 29 2.82 13.53 6.45
CA GLY A 29 3.99 14.37 6.67
C GLY A 29 4.64 14.99 5.43
N THR A 30 4.44 14.44 4.22
CA THR A 30 5.35 14.73 3.09
C THR A 30 4.70 15.19 1.78
N GLY A 31 3.37 15.31 1.70
CA GLY A 31 2.68 15.42 0.40
C GLY A 31 2.80 14.09 -0.37
N GLY A 32 1.82 13.71 -1.18
CA GLY A 32 1.70 12.35 -1.73
C GLY A 32 2.96 11.75 -2.39
N SER A 33 3.87 12.61 -2.85
CA SER A 33 5.19 12.30 -3.39
C SER A 33 6.13 11.52 -2.47
N GLY A 34 6.09 11.74 -1.15
CA GLY A 34 6.98 11.05 -0.20
C GLY A 34 6.54 9.62 0.15
N LEU A 35 5.32 9.23 -0.24
CA LEU A 35 4.71 7.95 0.14
C LEU A 35 4.89 6.86 -0.90
N ILE A 36 5.11 7.22 -2.17
CA ILE A 36 5.27 6.27 -3.26
C ILE A 36 6.71 6.37 -3.78
N PRO A 37 7.59 5.41 -3.47
CA PRO A 37 8.85 5.29 -4.16
C PRO A 37 8.55 4.99 -5.64
N THR A 38 8.68 5.99 -6.50
CA THR A 38 8.62 5.80 -7.95
C THR A 38 10.01 5.49 -8.47
N GLU A 39 10.09 4.55 -9.42
CA GLU A 39 11.38 4.18 -10.03
C GLU A 39 11.87 5.22 -11.03
N GLU A 40 10.94 5.94 -11.67
CA GLU A 40 11.23 6.88 -12.75
C GLU A 40 11.25 8.35 -12.29
N GLY A 41 10.91 8.61 -11.03
CA GLY A 41 10.68 9.96 -10.52
C GLY A 41 9.43 10.61 -11.12
N ARG A 42 9.17 11.86 -10.72
CA ARG A 42 8.07 12.66 -11.26
C ARG A 42 8.33 13.05 -12.72
N ARG A 43 7.30 12.96 -13.57
CA ARG A 43 7.32 13.51 -14.94
C ARG A 43 6.09 14.35 -15.24
N ASN A 44 6.24 15.67 -15.23
CA ASN A 44 5.17 16.63 -15.47
C ASN A 44 4.63 16.64 -16.91
N ARG A 45 5.34 16.04 -17.87
CA ARG A 45 4.86 15.84 -19.25
C ARG A 45 4.52 14.37 -19.47
N ALA A 46 3.41 14.12 -20.14
CA ALA A 46 3.02 12.78 -20.51
C ALA A 46 4.07 12.11 -21.41
N TYR A 47 4.37 10.85 -21.12
CA TYR A 47 5.34 10.02 -21.81
C TYR A 47 4.78 8.61 -22.01
N LEU A 48 5.40 7.80 -22.86
CA LEU A 48 5.08 6.38 -22.95
C LEU A 48 5.93 5.61 -21.95
N ASP A 49 5.29 4.84 -21.08
CA ASP A 49 5.98 3.89 -20.21
C ASP A 49 6.63 2.75 -21.02
N PRO A 50 7.44 1.87 -20.40
CA PRO A 50 8.10 0.77 -21.10
C PRO A 50 7.18 -0.23 -21.82
N VAL A 51 5.86 -0.19 -21.58
CA VAL A 51 4.87 -1.03 -22.26
C VAL A 51 3.91 -0.25 -23.15
N GLY A 52 4.21 1.03 -23.41
CA GLY A 52 3.51 1.88 -24.37
C GLY A 52 2.24 2.55 -23.83
N ILE A 53 2.08 2.66 -22.51
CA ILE A 53 0.92 3.32 -21.89
C ILE A 53 1.26 4.81 -21.65
N PRO A 54 0.44 5.76 -22.13
CA PRO A 54 0.56 7.17 -21.77
C PRO A 54 0.50 7.36 -20.25
N THR A 55 1.56 7.96 -19.70
CA THR A 55 1.82 8.07 -18.27
C THR A 55 2.28 9.49 -17.94
N ILE A 56 1.88 10.03 -16.79
CA ILE A 56 2.31 11.35 -16.29
C ILE A 56 2.54 11.29 -14.76
N CYS A 57 3.22 12.29 -14.22
CA CYS A 57 3.50 12.46 -12.79
C CYS A 57 4.21 11.22 -12.21
N GLU A 58 3.76 10.71 -11.06
CA GLU A 58 4.30 9.52 -10.38
C GLU A 58 3.78 8.18 -10.93
N GLY A 59 3.39 8.13 -12.21
CA GLY A 59 2.88 6.92 -12.85
C GLY A 59 1.35 6.91 -13.03
N TRP A 60 0.71 8.08 -13.10
CA TRP A 60 -0.71 8.18 -13.39
C TRP A 60 -0.97 7.90 -14.88
N THR A 61 -1.91 7.00 -15.17
CA THR A 61 -2.23 6.56 -16.54
C THR A 61 -3.69 6.77 -16.94
N ARG A 62 -4.56 7.07 -15.97
CA ARG A 62 -6.01 7.12 -16.19
C ARG A 62 -6.37 8.36 -17.00
N GLY A 63 -6.81 8.15 -18.25
CA GLY A 63 -7.26 9.22 -19.15
C GLY A 63 -6.13 10.07 -19.75
N VAL A 64 -4.87 9.66 -19.58
CA VAL A 64 -3.71 10.42 -20.06
C VAL A 64 -3.54 10.28 -21.56
N ARG A 65 -3.17 11.38 -22.22
CA ARG A 65 -2.83 11.44 -23.64
C ARG A 65 -1.44 12.04 -23.80
N LEU A 66 -0.75 11.66 -24.87
CA LEU A 66 0.53 12.28 -25.20
C LEU A 66 0.32 13.77 -25.50
N GLY A 67 1.19 14.60 -24.94
CA GLY A 67 1.07 16.05 -24.98
C GLY A 67 0.48 16.67 -23.71
N ASP A 68 -0.17 15.87 -22.85
CA ASP A 68 -0.66 16.35 -21.56
C ASP A 68 0.51 16.86 -20.70
N TRP A 69 0.23 17.92 -19.93
CA TRP A 69 1.14 18.50 -18.96
C TRP A 69 0.41 18.73 -17.63
N ALA A 70 1.11 18.53 -16.51
CA ALA A 70 0.61 18.78 -15.18
C ALA A 70 1.66 19.56 -14.36
N SER A 71 1.21 20.54 -13.58
CA SER A 71 2.06 21.20 -12.58
C SER A 71 2.42 20.23 -11.46
N ASP A 72 3.40 20.59 -10.64
CA ASP A 72 3.77 19.80 -9.46
C ASP A 72 2.60 19.58 -8.50
N ALA A 73 1.81 20.62 -8.26
CA ALA A 73 0.60 20.53 -7.44
C ALA A 73 -0.44 19.58 -8.06
N GLN A 74 -0.62 19.63 -9.38
CA GLN A 74 -1.52 18.69 -10.06
C GLN A 74 -1.01 17.24 -9.99
N CYS A 75 0.31 17.04 -10.06
CA CYS A 75 0.90 15.72 -9.83
C CYS A 75 0.67 15.23 -8.40
N ASP A 76 0.84 16.09 -7.40
CA ASP A 76 0.54 15.76 -6.01
C ASP A 76 -0.93 15.37 -5.83
N GLU A 77 -1.87 16.10 -6.46
CA GLU A 77 -3.30 15.79 -6.43
C GLU A 77 -3.63 14.43 -7.07
N LEU A 78 -3.04 14.13 -8.24
CA LEU A 78 -3.22 12.85 -8.92
C LEU A 78 -2.65 11.69 -8.10
N THR A 79 -1.48 11.89 -7.49
CA THR A 79 -0.86 10.91 -6.61
C THR A 79 -1.70 10.68 -5.37
N LEU A 80 -2.16 11.74 -4.71
CA LEU A 80 -3.05 11.64 -3.55
C LEU A 80 -4.33 10.89 -3.89
N ARG A 81 -4.95 11.21 -5.04
CA ARG A 81 -6.13 10.49 -5.54
C ARG A 81 -5.84 9.00 -5.70
N GLY A 82 -4.73 8.64 -6.32
CA GLY A 82 -4.35 7.23 -6.48
C GLY A 82 -4.10 6.51 -5.15
N ILE A 83 -3.51 7.20 -4.16
CA ILE A 83 -3.33 6.64 -2.81
C ILE A 83 -4.69 6.43 -2.13
N HIS A 84 -5.63 7.36 -2.30
CA HIS A 84 -7.00 7.19 -1.78
C HIS A 84 -7.69 5.99 -2.41
N GLU A 85 -7.61 5.84 -3.74
CA GLU A 85 -8.13 4.65 -4.45
C GLU A 85 -7.49 3.36 -3.91
N ALA A 86 -6.18 3.37 -3.67
CA ALA A 86 -5.47 2.22 -3.11
C ALA A 86 -5.90 1.90 -1.68
N ALA A 87 -6.10 2.92 -0.84
CA ALA A 87 -6.57 2.78 0.53
C ALA A 87 -7.99 2.19 0.57
N ASP A 88 -8.89 2.67 -0.29
CA ASP A 88 -10.25 2.13 -0.42
C ASP A 88 -10.24 0.65 -0.82
N VAL A 89 -9.38 0.26 -1.76
CA VAL A 89 -9.18 -1.14 -2.14
C VAL A 89 -8.68 -1.97 -0.96
N LEU A 90 -7.69 -1.47 -0.22
CA LEU A 90 -7.12 -2.19 0.93
C LEU A 90 -8.19 -2.44 2.02
N VAL A 91 -8.86 -1.39 2.49
CA VAL A 91 -9.82 -1.49 3.61
C VAL A 91 -11.09 -2.27 3.24
N ARG A 92 -11.47 -2.28 1.95
CA ARG A 92 -12.63 -3.05 1.47
C ARG A 92 -12.36 -4.55 1.45
N HIS A 93 -11.13 -4.96 1.16
CA HIS A 93 -10.81 -6.37 0.88
C HIS A 93 -9.98 -7.06 1.97
N VAL A 94 -9.36 -6.30 2.88
CA VAL A 94 -8.60 -6.83 4.02
C VAL A 94 -9.38 -6.58 5.32
N PRO A 95 -9.52 -7.58 6.22
CA PRO A 95 -10.29 -7.40 7.43
C PRO A 95 -9.72 -6.28 8.31
N ALA A 96 -10.59 -5.41 8.83
CA ALA A 96 -10.19 -4.25 9.62
C ALA A 96 -9.23 -4.58 10.80
N PRO A 97 -9.41 -5.69 11.56
CA PRO A 97 -8.46 -6.05 12.62
C PRO A 97 -7.06 -6.42 12.12
N VAL A 98 -6.91 -6.81 10.85
CA VAL A 98 -5.61 -7.05 10.23
C VAL A 98 -4.98 -5.71 9.85
N VAL A 99 -5.72 -4.81 9.23
CA VAL A 99 -5.22 -3.47 8.86
C VAL A 99 -4.79 -2.69 10.09
N ALA A 100 -5.60 -2.68 11.16
CA ALA A 100 -5.34 -1.92 12.38
C ALA A 100 -4.07 -2.34 13.14
N ARG A 101 -3.54 -3.54 12.90
CA ARG A 101 -2.29 -4.02 13.52
C ARG A 101 -1.07 -3.89 12.62
N MET A 102 -1.23 -3.40 11.39
CA MET A 102 -0.10 -3.19 10.49
C MET A 102 0.66 -1.92 10.90
N PRO A 103 2.01 -1.96 10.97
CA PRO A 103 2.82 -0.76 11.11
C PRO A 103 2.60 0.24 9.96
N PRO A 104 2.83 1.54 10.17
CA PRO A 104 2.72 2.57 9.14
C PRO A 104 3.52 2.24 7.87
N ALA A 105 4.76 1.74 8.02
CA ALA A 105 5.61 1.34 6.89
C ALA A 105 4.98 0.22 6.04
N THR A 106 4.37 -0.77 6.69
CA THR A 106 3.63 -1.85 6.03
C THR A 106 2.45 -1.32 5.23
N ILE A 107 1.67 -0.42 5.83
CA ILE A 107 0.54 0.23 5.15
C ILE A 107 1.03 1.02 3.94
N ALA A 108 2.05 1.86 4.09
CA ALA A 108 2.63 2.66 3.01
C ALA A 108 3.08 1.79 1.82
N ALA A 109 3.80 0.70 2.10
CA ALA A 109 4.26 -0.23 1.07
C ALA A 109 3.10 -0.91 0.32
N LEU A 110 2.05 -1.33 1.03
CA LEU A 110 0.86 -1.92 0.42
C LEU A 110 0.10 -0.91 -0.44
N LEU A 111 -0.03 0.35 0.00
CA LEU A 111 -0.66 1.39 -0.82
C LEU A 111 0.16 1.70 -2.08
N SER A 112 1.49 1.81 -1.99
CA SER A 112 2.35 1.97 -3.17
C SER A 112 2.20 0.81 -4.15
N PHE A 113 2.13 -0.42 -3.63
CA PHE A 113 1.94 -1.62 -4.43
C PHE A 113 0.58 -1.60 -5.16
N ILE A 114 -0.51 -1.33 -4.42
CA ILE A 114 -1.87 -1.29 -4.97
C ILE A 114 -2.03 -0.13 -5.95
N TYR A 115 -1.44 1.04 -5.69
CA TYR A 115 -1.44 2.16 -6.61
C TYR A 115 -0.90 1.77 -7.99
N ASN A 116 0.21 1.02 -8.02
CA ASN A 116 0.87 0.65 -9.27
C ASN A 116 0.23 -0.56 -9.97
N VAL A 117 -0.16 -1.58 -9.22
CA VAL A 117 -0.70 -2.82 -9.77
C VAL A 117 -2.21 -2.68 -10.06
N GLY A 118 -2.91 -1.89 -9.25
CA GLY A 118 -4.37 -1.74 -9.26
C GLY A 118 -5.10 -2.96 -8.67
N PRO A 119 -6.44 -2.90 -8.58
CA PRO A 119 -7.25 -3.98 -8.02
C PRO A 119 -7.30 -5.23 -8.92
N GLY A 120 -6.98 -5.11 -10.21
CA GLY A 120 -7.15 -6.19 -11.19
C GLY A 120 -8.58 -6.28 -11.72
N ALA A 121 -8.76 -7.05 -12.80
CA ALA A 121 -10.06 -7.25 -13.44
C ALA A 121 -10.13 -8.64 -14.09
N VAL A 122 -11.16 -9.41 -13.72
CA VAL A 122 -11.38 -10.77 -14.21
C VAL A 122 -11.42 -10.79 -15.75
N GLY A 123 -10.70 -11.72 -16.36
CA GLY A 123 -10.57 -11.84 -17.82
C GLY A 123 -9.67 -10.81 -18.49
N GLN A 124 -9.28 -9.73 -17.80
CA GLN A 124 -8.55 -8.60 -18.39
C GLN A 124 -7.10 -8.52 -17.90
N LYS A 125 -6.91 -8.33 -16.60
CA LYS A 125 -5.57 -8.12 -16.01
C LYS A 125 -5.48 -8.61 -14.58
N ASP A 126 -4.30 -9.08 -14.21
CA ASP A 126 -3.98 -9.36 -12.82
C ASP A 126 -3.90 -8.06 -12.02
N GLY A 127 -4.29 -8.13 -10.75
CA GLY A 127 -4.03 -7.09 -9.78
C GLY A 127 -4.16 -7.57 -8.34
N PHE A 128 -4.09 -6.64 -7.40
CA PHE A 128 -4.06 -6.96 -5.97
C PHE A 128 -5.28 -7.77 -5.51
N VAL A 129 -6.49 -7.43 -6.00
CA VAL A 129 -7.71 -8.14 -5.62
C VAL A 129 -7.93 -9.34 -6.55
N TRP A 130 -8.09 -9.07 -7.84
CA TRP A 130 -8.48 -10.05 -8.84
C TRP A 130 -7.33 -10.39 -9.77
N LEU A 131 -7.10 -11.69 -9.96
CA LEU A 131 -6.31 -12.19 -11.08
C LEU A 131 -7.17 -12.25 -12.34
N LYS A 132 -6.53 -12.22 -13.51
CA LYS A 132 -7.18 -12.44 -14.81
C LYS A 132 -7.96 -13.75 -14.84
N SER A 133 -7.50 -14.76 -14.10
CA SER A 133 -8.17 -16.06 -13.95
C SER A 133 -9.48 -16.03 -13.15
N GLY A 134 -9.85 -14.91 -12.53
CA GLY A 134 -11.05 -14.79 -11.68
C GLY A 134 -10.81 -15.12 -10.21
N ARG A 135 -9.61 -15.59 -9.85
CA ARG A 135 -9.23 -15.89 -8.47
C ARG A 135 -8.73 -14.66 -7.73
N HIS A 136 -8.82 -14.68 -6.40
CA HIS A 136 -8.09 -13.73 -5.57
C HIS A 136 -6.57 -13.94 -5.66
N SER A 137 -5.82 -12.85 -5.60
CA SER A 137 -4.36 -12.92 -5.53
C SER A 137 -3.89 -13.66 -4.28
N THR A 138 -2.72 -14.31 -4.34
CA THR A 138 -2.14 -14.96 -3.15
C THR A 138 -1.83 -13.95 -2.06
N MET A 139 -1.37 -12.75 -2.42
CA MET A 139 -1.11 -11.67 -1.48
C MET A 139 -2.38 -11.28 -0.70
N LEU A 140 -3.51 -11.08 -1.39
CA LEU A 140 -4.77 -10.76 -0.73
C LEU A 140 -5.21 -11.87 0.22
N ARG A 141 -5.17 -13.13 -0.24
CA ARG A 141 -5.59 -14.27 0.60
C ARG A 141 -4.75 -14.39 1.88
N LEU A 142 -3.45 -14.10 1.80
CA LEU A 142 -2.56 -14.08 2.98
C LEU A 142 -2.93 -12.94 3.94
N LEU A 143 -3.21 -11.73 3.42
CA LEU A 143 -3.69 -10.62 4.24
C LEU A 143 -5.04 -10.92 4.90
N GLN A 144 -5.96 -11.56 4.18
CA GLN A 144 -7.25 -11.98 4.72
C GLN A 144 -7.11 -13.03 5.82
N ALA A 145 -6.12 -13.92 5.70
CA ALA A 145 -5.74 -14.88 6.75
C ALA A 145 -4.94 -14.24 7.90
N GLY A 146 -4.54 -12.97 7.77
CA GLY A 146 -3.76 -12.25 8.78
C GLY A 146 -2.25 -12.45 8.70
N ASP A 147 -1.74 -13.18 7.72
CA ASP A 147 -0.31 -13.40 7.49
C ASP A 147 0.29 -12.25 6.66
N VAL A 148 0.50 -11.13 7.34
CA VAL A 148 1.01 -9.90 6.73
C VAL A 148 2.43 -10.07 6.20
N ARG A 149 3.28 -10.81 6.92
CA ARG A 149 4.68 -11.05 6.52
C ARG A 149 4.74 -11.85 5.21
N ALA A 150 4.02 -12.97 5.11
CA ALA A 150 4.01 -13.75 3.88
C ALA A 150 3.38 -12.98 2.72
N ALA A 151 2.38 -12.12 2.99
CA ALA A 151 1.81 -11.23 1.98
C ALA A 151 2.85 -10.24 1.43
N CYS A 152 3.60 -9.54 2.29
CA CYS A 152 4.70 -8.66 1.86
C CYS A 152 5.71 -9.40 0.96
N GLN A 153 6.05 -10.64 1.31
CA GLN A 153 6.98 -11.49 0.56
C GLN A 153 6.44 -11.92 -0.82
N GLN A 154 5.16 -11.69 -1.14
CA GLN A 154 4.62 -11.90 -2.48
C GLN A 154 4.98 -10.78 -3.47
N MET A 155 5.39 -9.59 -3.01
CA MET A 155 5.64 -8.43 -3.89
C MET A 155 6.60 -8.73 -5.06
N PRO A 156 7.73 -9.46 -4.89
CA PRO A 156 8.63 -9.77 -6.00
C PRO A 156 8.01 -10.59 -7.15
N ARG A 157 6.86 -11.25 -6.93
CA ARG A 157 6.13 -11.99 -7.98
C ARG A 157 5.47 -11.07 -9.00
N TRP A 158 5.39 -9.78 -8.73
CA TRP A 158 4.69 -8.76 -9.53
C TRP A 158 5.68 -7.83 -10.26
N ALA A 159 6.75 -8.43 -10.79
CA ALA A 159 7.85 -7.73 -11.46
C ALA A 159 7.80 -7.87 -13.00
N THR A 160 6.65 -8.25 -13.55
CA THR A 160 6.45 -8.46 -14.99
C THR A 160 5.38 -7.53 -15.54
N ALA A 161 5.55 -7.06 -16.77
CA ALA A 161 4.52 -6.39 -17.55
C ALA A 161 4.42 -7.06 -18.94
N GLN A 162 3.20 -7.29 -19.41
CA GLN A 162 2.94 -8.06 -20.64
C GLN A 162 3.73 -9.40 -20.72
N GLY A 163 3.85 -10.09 -19.57
CA GLY A 163 4.59 -11.36 -19.46
C GLY A 163 6.12 -11.25 -19.48
N LYS A 164 6.68 -10.04 -19.60
CA LYS A 164 8.14 -9.82 -19.60
C LYS A 164 8.59 -9.21 -18.27
N PRO A 165 9.67 -9.71 -17.65
CA PRO A 165 10.23 -9.10 -16.46
C PRO A 165 10.79 -7.71 -16.80
N LEU A 166 10.48 -6.72 -15.96
CA LEU A 166 11.01 -5.36 -16.10
C LEU A 166 11.93 -5.06 -14.93
N ARG A 167 13.15 -4.58 -15.23
CA ARG A 167 14.15 -4.24 -14.20
C ARG A 167 13.62 -3.20 -13.21
N GLY A 168 12.94 -2.16 -13.70
CA GLY A 168 12.31 -1.13 -12.86
C GLY A 168 11.30 -1.74 -11.89
N LEU A 169 10.36 -2.56 -12.39
CA LEU A 169 9.39 -3.23 -11.51
C LEU A 169 10.06 -4.13 -10.48
N LYS A 170 11.13 -4.85 -10.85
CA LYS A 170 11.86 -5.70 -9.89
C LYS A 170 12.42 -4.87 -8.72
N LEU A 171 13.08 -3.75 -9.01
CA LEU A 171 13.64 -2.86 -7.99
C LEU A 171 12.53 -2.25 -7.12
N ARG A 172 11.44 -1.82 -7.74
CA ARG A 172 10.26 -1.30 -7.04
C ARG A 172 9.72 -2.31 -6.04
N ARG A 173 9.46 -3.54 -6.49
CA ARG A 173 8.92 -4.62 -5.65
C ARG A 173 9.87 -4.99 -4.51
N GLN A 174 11.18 -4.92 -4.72
CA GLN A 174 12.17 -5.16 -3.66
C GLN A 174 12.14 -4.06 -2.59
N ARG A 175 12.07 -2.79 -2.99
CA ARG A 175 11.97 -1.64 -2.06
C ARG A 175 10.65 -1.66 -1.29
N GLU A 176 9.54 -1.89 -1.98
CA GLU A 176 8.23 -2.03 -1.33
C GLU A 176 8.22 -3.20 -0.36
N MET A 177 8.81 -4.35 -0.71
CA MET A 177 8.90 -5.48 0.22
C MET A 177 9.75 -5.15 1.45
N ALA A 178 10.90 -4.49 1.27
CA ALA A 178 11.75 -4.07 2.38
C ALA A 178 11.01 -3.13 3.34
N LEU A 179 10.34 -2.10 2.80
CA LEU A 179 9.50 -1.19 3.57
C LEU A 179 8.34 -1.94 4.26
N CYS A 180 7.71 -2.88 3.56
CA CYS A 180 6.58 -3.65 4.07
C CYS A 180 6.96 -4.49 5.30
N LEU A 181 8.20 -4.98 5.34
CA LEU A 181 8.73 -5.85 6.38
C LEU A 181 9.43 -5.11 7.54
N GLN A 182 9.77 -3.83 7.36
CA GLN A 182 10.69 -3.07 8.24
C GLN A 182 10.32 -3.18 9.73
N ASP A 183 9.06 -2.93 10.07
CA ASP A 183 8.59 -2.84 11.46
C ASP A 183 7.70 -4.02 11.88
N LEU A 184 7.65 -5.11 11.09
CA LEU A 184 6.87 -6.30 11.45
C LEU A 184 7.59 -7.14 12.51
N PRO A 185 6.90 -7.64 13.56
CA PRO A 185 7.53 -8.49 14.59
C PRO A 185 8.33 -9.65 13.97
N GLY A 186 9.58 -9.83 14.42
CA GLY A 186 10.52 -10.83 13.87
C GLY A 186 11.39 -10.33 12.70
N SER A 187 11.30 -9.05 12.29
CA SER A 187 12.23 -8.42 11.34
C SER A 187 13.53 -7.97 12.05
N GLY A 188 14.25 -8.88 12.70
CA GLY A 188 15.62 -8.61 13.14
C GLY A 188 15.87 -7.36 14.00
N GLN A 189 14.87 -6.86 14.73
CA GLN A 189 15.13 -5.91 15.81
C GLN A 189 15.51 -6.71 17.05
N THR A 190 16.82 -6.83 17.29
CA THR A 190 17.33 -7.16 18.63
C THR A 190 16.70 -6.16 19.59
N ALA A 191 15.86 -6.68 20.49
CA ALA A 191 15.40 -5.94 21.65
C ALA A 191 16.63 -5.34 22.34
N THR A 192 16.82 -4.04 22.24
CA THR A 192 17.71 -3.32 23.17
C THR A 192 17.07 -3.45 24.54
N VAL A 193 17.55 -4.43 25.31
CA VAL A 193 17.37 -4.48 26.75
C VAL A 193 18.06 -3.22 27.29
N GLN A 194 17.28 -2.16 27.50
CA GLN A 194 17.72 -1.06 28.33
C GLN A 194 17.70 -1.57 29.77
N GLY A 195 18.90 -1.88 30.28
CA GLY A 195 19.13 -2.06 31.70
C GLY A 195 18.75 -0.79 32.45
N ALA A 196 17.91 -0.95 33.46
CA ALA A 196 17.76 0.05 34.51
C ALA A 196 18.93 -0.09 35.50
N PRO A 197 19.43 1.01 36.09
CA PRO A 197 20.34 0.95 37.21
C PRO A 197 19.67 0.38 38.47
#